data_AF-A0A957WFG1-F1
#
_entry.id   AF-A0A957WFG1-F1
#
_cell.length_a   1.000
_cell.length_b   1.000
_cell.length_c   1.000
_cell.angle_alpha   90.00
_cell.angle_beta   90.00
_cell.angle_gamma   90.00
#
_symmetry.space_group_name_H-M   'P 1'
#
loop_
_entity.id
_entity.type
_entity.pdbx_description
1 polymer ?
#
loop_
_entity_poly.entity_id
_entity_poly.type
_entity_poly.pdbx_seq_one_letter_code
_entity_poly.pdbx_strand_id
1 'polypeptide(L)'
;MNPISHHLSSQTLRLWAGIAGLCLVAFISIMLVADHIFEHVPHSEDEVAYLFQAKVLAENRLTVPTPPQPHAFWSPFVIDYEQQRFGKYPPGWPLLLSLGVRLGAPWLINAGLGTATLALIGLLGYLYYCADEAGRSHCLVPLLAVGVGVVTPGFLFLSSSLLSHAASLFWVTLALVALFQTVTAPRYRYGYGFGVGAALGATFITRPFAALGVGLAVGIFVVGLVLRRELKPSILLWIAGGGLLVSLLLPLFWWTAVGDPTFNPYLLVWPYDRIGFGPDIGPHGYTLQDAIFINTRLKLLALATGLFGWPGWTNLLFLPIPFLARQANRWDWLLLGTIGGLIFVHLFYWAFGGVDGGFPRYYYDALPAFLLLTARGIEQCGQWLRRLAGIPPRQTIATGVLAGILLTLVAYNLFWHLPPLLAAQKGKYGITPAPLQAVEQADISTPALILVQDVDKWSDFAAPFAANSPMLDGPLVYAIDGGEDSSRSLRASFAGRSCYELQGENVRECPPLAR
;
A
#
# COMPACT_ATOMS: atom_id res chain seq x y z
N MET A 1 21.11 -23.34 -37.29
CA MET A 1 22.03 -23.13 -36.15
C MET A 1 21.35 -22.21 -35.16
N ASN A 2 20.90 -22.75 -34.02
CA ASN A 2 20.29 -22.00 -32.92
C ASN A 2 21.38 -21.27 -32.11
N PRO A 3 21.27 -19.95 -31.85
CA PRO A 3 22.13 -19.28 -30.89
C PRO A 3 21.28 -18.77 -29.72
N ILE A 4 20.83 -19.65 -28.83
CA ILE A 4 20.25 -19.22 -27.55
C ILE A 4 20.75 -20.14 -26.44
N SER A 5 21.97 -19.86 -25.99
CA SER A 5 22.44 -20.24 -24.66
C SER A 5 23.32 -19.11 -24.15
N HIS A 6 22.70 -17.99 -23.79
CA HIS A 6 23.36 -17.03 -22.90
C HIS A 6 23.50 -17.73 -21.54
N HIS A 7 24.65 -18.36 -21.29
CA HIS A 7 25.01 -18.77 -19.94
C HIS A 7 25.09 -17.51 -19.09
N LEU A 8 24.10 -17.31 -18.21
CA LEU A 8 24.17 -16.31 -17.15
C LEU A 8 25.48 -16.52 -16.40
N SER A 9 26.24 -15.44 -16.20
CA SER A 9 27.48 -15.53 -15.43
C SER A 9 27.17 -16.09 -14.04
N SER A 10 28.10 -16.86 -13.44
CA SER A 10 27.93 -17.38 -12.08
C SER A 10 27.68 -16.28 -11.04
N GLN A 11 28.14 -15.05 -11.31
CA GLN A 11 27.90 -13.87 -10.48
C GLN A 11 26.46 -13.35 -10.59
N THR A 12 25.92 -13.29 -11.81
CA THR A 12 24.52 -12.91 -12.04
C THR A 12 23.59 -13.93 -11.36
N LEU A 13 23.92 -15.22 -11.39
CA LEU A 13 23.16 -16.24 -10.68
C LEU A 13 23.19 -16.04 -9.16
N ARG A 14 24.37 -15.75 -8.58
CA ARG A 14 24.51 -15.44 -7.13
C ARG A 14 23.73 -14.20 -6.73
N LEU A 15 23.72 -13.16 -7.57
CA LEU A 15 22.94 -11.94 -7.36
C LEU A 15 21.45 -12.27 -7.22
N TRP A 16 20.89 -12.98 -8.21
CA TRP A 16 19.48 -13.35 -8.20
C TRP A 16 19.12 -14.33 -7.10
N ALA A 17 20.01 -15.26 -6.76
CA ALA A 17 19.83 -16.13 -5.58
C ALA A 17 19.78 -15.33 -4.28
N GLY A 18 20.65 -14.31 -4.12
CA GLY A 18 20.63 -13.40 -2.97
C GLY A 18 19.34 -12.58 -2.90
N ILE A 19 18.88 -12.03 -4.03
CA ILE A 19 17.60 -11.32 -4.12
C ILE A 19 16.43 -12.24 -3.77
N ALA A 20 16.41 -13.47 -4.30
CA ALA A 20 15.37 -14.45 -4.01
C ALA A 20 15.34 -14.83 -2.52
N GLY A 21 16.52 -15.03 -1.91
CA GLY A 21 16.64 -15.27 -0.46
C GLY A 21 16.09 -14.11 0.37
N LEU A 22 16.42 -12.86 0.01
CA LEU A 22 15.87 -11.68 0.68
C LEU A 22 14.36 -11.52 0.47
N CYS A 23 13.84 -11.86 -0.71
CA CYS A 23 12.40 -11.86 -0.96
C CYS A 23 11.68 -12.91 -0.11
N LEU A 24 12.27 -14.09 0.08
CA LEU A 24 11.73 -15.10 1.00
C LEU A 24 11.71 -14.58 2.44
N VAL A 25 12.79 -13.95 2.90
CA VAL A 25 12.84 -13.30 4.23
C VAL A 25 11.77 -12.21 4.36
N ALA A 26 11.55 -11.41 3.30
CA ALA A 26 10.51 -10.40 3.27
C ALA A 26 9.12 -11.03 3.43
N PHE A 27 8.81 -12.06 2.63
CA PHE A 27 7.53 -12.75 2.68
C PHE A 27 7.25 -13.32 4.08
N ILE A 28 8.23 -14.01 4.67
CA ILE A 28 8.10 -14.56 6.02
C ILE A 28 7.90 -13.44 7.05
N SER A 29 8.71 -12.38 6.98
CA SER A 29 8.60 -11.25 7.91
C SER A 29 7.23 -10.56 7.83
N ILE A 30 6.72 -10.36 6.61
CA ILE A 30 5.39 -9.77 6.38
C ILE A 30 4.29 -10.66 6.97
N MET A 31 4.35 -11.97 6.72
CA MET A 31 3.37 -12.92 7.27
C MET A 31 3.40 -12.96 8.80
N LEU A 32 4.59 -12.93 9.41
CA LEU A 32 4.72 -12.88 10.87
C LEU A 32 4.14 -11.59 11.47
N VAL A 33 4.31 -10.45 10.81
CA VAL A 33 3.72 -9.19 11.25
C VAL A 33 2.20 -9.22 11.05
N ALA A 34 1.71 -9.73 9.93
CA ALA A 34 0.27 -9.88 9.68
C ALA A 34 -0.42 -10.77 10.74
N ASP A 35 0.23 -11.86 11.15
CA ASP A 35 -0.30 -12.79 12.16
C ASP A 35 -0.18 -12.24 13.60
N HIS A 36 0.99 -11.79 14.02
CA HIS A 36 1.24 -11.44 15.43
C HIS A 36 0.91 -10.00 15.81
N ILE A 37 0.91 -9.08 14.85
CA ILE A 37 0.67 -7.65 15.08
C ILE A 37 -0.74 -7.26 14.61
N PHE A 38 -1.13 -7.67 13.40
CA PHE A 38 -2.46 -7.35 12.86
C PHE A 38 -3.52 -8.42 13.14
N GLU A 39 -3.13 -9.60 13.63
CA GLU A 39 -4.05 -10.64 14.13
C GLU A 39 -5.19 -10.98 13.14
N HIS A 40 -4.92 -10.82 11.84
CA HIS A 40 -5.85 -10.98 10.73
C HIS A 40 -7.17 -10.18 10.81
N VAL A 41 -7.23 -9.12 11.62
CA VAL A 41 -8.38 -8.21 11.74
C VAL A 41 -8.03 -6.80 11.21
N PRO A 42 -9.00 -6.05 10.64
CA PRO A 42 -8.72 -4.70 10.14
C PRO A 42 -8.45 -3.73 11.30
N HIS A 43 -7.36 -2.97 11.22
CA HIS A 43 -6.91 -2.06 12.29
C HIS A 43 -7.12 -0.57 11.98
N SER A 44 -7.86 -0.27 10.91
CA SER A 44 -8.24 1.08 10.52
C SER A 44 -9.58 1.10 9.81
N GLU A 45 -10.23 2.26 9.81
CA GLU A 45 -11.49 2.52 9.11
C GLU A 45 -11.39 2.16 7.61
N ASP A 46 -10.23 2.45 7.02
CA ASP A 46 -9.93 2.15 5.62
C ASP A 46 -9.96 0.65 5.36
N GLU A 47 -9.30 -0.12 6.21
CA GLU A 47 -9.23 -1.58 6.10
C GLU A 47 -10.59 -2.24 6.26
N VAL A 48 -11.42 -1.73 7.18
CA VAL A 48 -12.80 -2.22 7.35
C VAL A 48 -13.59 -2.02 6.06
N ALA A 49 -13.55 -0.82 5.47
CA ALA A 49 -14.26 -0.53 4.23
C ALA A 49 -13.70 -1.30 3.02
N TYR A 50 -12.38 -1.48 2.94
CA TYR A 50 -11.75 -2.29 1.90
C TYR A 50 -12.17 -3.76 1.99
N LEU A 51 -12.16 -4.33 3.19
CA LEU A 51 -12.55 -5.72 3.41
C LEU A 51 -14.04 -5.94 3.14
N PHE A 52 -14.90 -5.01 3.56
CA PHE A 52 -16.33 -5.04 3.23
C PHE A 52 -16.54 -5.07 1.71
N GLN A 53 -15.97 -4.10 0.98
CA GLN A 53 -16.12 -4.05 -0.47
C GLN A 53 -15.51 -5.28 -1.18
N ALA A 54 -14.41 -5.81 -0.65
CA ALA A 54 -13.79 -7.04 -1.17
C ALA A 54 -14.71 -8.26 -0.99
N LYS A 55 -15.42 -8.36 0.13
CA LYS A 55 -16.44 -9.40 0.36
C LYS A 55 -17.63 -9.27 -0.60
N VAL A 56 -18.11 -8.04 -0.84
CA VAL A 56 -19.17 -7.77 -1.84
C VAL A 56 -18.74 -8.25 -3.23
N LEU A 57 -17.51 -7.92 -3.64
CA LEU A 57 -16.94 -8.37 -4.93
C LEU A 57 -16.67 -9.89 -4.96
N ALA A 58 -16.36 -10.50 -3.81
CA ALA A 58 -16.18 -11.94 -3.70
C ALA A 58 -17.49 -12.71 -3.98
N GLU A 59 -18.63 -12.13 -3.67
CA GLU A 59 -19.97 -12.62 -4.01
C GLU A 59 -20.40 -12.30 -5.46
N ASN A 60 -19.52 -11.71 -6.27
CA ASN A 60 -19.80 -11.23 -7.64
C ASN A 60 -20.85 -10.11 -7.69
N ARG A 61 -20.91 -9.27 -6.65
CA ARG A 61 -21.75 -8.09 -6.58
C ARG A 61 -20.89 -6.82 -6.59
N LEU A 62 -21.48 -5.69 -6.99
CA LEU A 62 -20.82 -4.37 -6.89
C LEU A 62 -21.24 -3.62 -5.62
N THR A 63 -22.52 -3.78 -5.26
CA THR A 63 -23.17 -3.21 -4.08
C THR A 63 -24.05 -4.29 -3.44
N VAL A 64 -24.49 -4.06 -2.21
CA VAL A 64 -25.51 -4.88 -1.53
C VAL A 64 -26.65 -3.99 -1.03
N PRO A 65 -27.85 -4.52 -0.75
CA PRO A 65 -28.93 -3.71 -0.21
C PRO A 65 -28.54 -3.08 1.14
N THR A 66 -28.99 -1.84 1.38
CA THR A 66 -28.93 -1.24 2.71
C THR A 66 -29.72 -2.11 3.70
N PRO A 67 -29.16 -2.44 4.88
CA PRO A 67 -29.84 -3.29 5.84
C PRO A 67 -31.05 -2.56 6.46
N PRO A 68 -32.07 -3.28 6.96
CA PRO A 68 -33.28 -2.68 7.54
C PRO A 68 -33.02 -1.68 8.68
N GLN A 69 -31.93 -1.89 9.43
CA GLN A 69 -31.46 -1.01 10.49
C GLN A 69 -29.99 -0.63 10.25
N PRO A 70 -29.71 0.41 9.44
CA PRO A 70 -28.34 0.79 9.07
C PRO A 70 -27.43 1.08 10.27
N HIS A 71 -27.98 1.70 11.31
CA HIS A 71 -27.25 2.03 12.54
C HIS A 71 -26.73 0.79 13.28
N ALA A 72 -27.47 -0.33 13.25
CA ALA A 72 -27.06 -1.59 13.88
C ALA A 72 -25.88 -2.27 13.16
N PHE A 73 -25.62 -1.89 11.90
CA PHE A 73 -24.54 -2.43 11.09
C PHE A 73 -23.62 -1.32 10.59
N TRP A 74 -23.42 -0.28 11.40
CA TRP A 74 -22.68 0.90 10.99
C TRP A 74 -21.16 0.68 11.12
N SER A 75 -20.41 1.15 10.13
CA SER A 75 -18.96 1.27 10.16
C SER A 75 -18.55 2.51 9.37
N PRO A 76 -17.47 3.22 9.76
CA PRO A 76 -16.90 4.28 8.96
C PRO A 76 -16.63 3.82 7.52
N PHE A 77 -16.84 4.73 6.57
CA PHE A 77 -16.49 4.59 5.16
C PHE A 77 -17.20 3.47 4.38
N VAL A 78 -18.14 2.76 5.02
CA VAL A 78 -19.17 1.97 4.36
C VAL A 78 -20.42 2.85 4.32
N ILE A 79 -20.90 3.14 3.11
CA ILE A 79 -21.93 4.13 2.84
C ILE A 79 -23.21 3.41 2.45
N ASP A 80 -24.32 3.87 3.00
CA ASP A 80 -25.67 3.56 2.57
C ASP A 80 -26.20 4.75 1.75
N TYR A 81 -26.46 4.54 0.46
CA TYR A 81 -26.92 5.56 -0.50
C TYR A 81 -27.99 4.95 -1.41
N GLU A 82 -29.17 5.56 -1.48
CA GLU A 82 -30.29 5.09 -2.33
C GLU A 82 -30.60 3.58 -2.20
N GLN A 83 -30.68 3.08 -0.97
CA GLN A 83 -30.91 1.65 -0.65
C GLN A 83 -29.77 0.70 -1.10
N GLN A 84 -28.64 1.23 -1.55
CA GLN A 84 -27.43 0.49 -1.87
C GLN A 84 -26.35 0.77 -0.84
N ARG A 85 -25.56 -0.26 -0.54
CA ARG A 85 -24.45 -0.24 0.40
C ARG A 85 -23.15 -0.63 -0.27
N PHE A 86 -22.11 0.18 -0.09
CA PHE A 86 -20.78 0.00 -0.68
C PHE A 86 -19.70 0.78 0.09
N GLY A 87 -18.43 0.43 -0.11
CA GLY A 87 -17.30 1.18 0.43
C GLY A 87 -17.03 2.47 -0.34
N LYS A 88 -16.55 3.52 0.33
CA LYS A 88 -16.25 4.82 -0.32
C LYS A 88 -15.06 4.79 -1.28
N TYR A 89 -14.23 3.76 -1.24
CA TYR A 89 -12.95 3.75 -1.93
C TYR A 89 -13.04 3.26 -3.39
N PRO A 90 -12.08 3.66 -4.25
CA PRO A 90 -11.93 3.09 -5.59
C PRO A 90 -11.83 1.55 -5.57
N PRO A 91 -12.32 0.86 -6.62
CA PRO A 91 -12.50 -0.60 -6.60
C PRO A 91 -11.21 -1.39 -6.81
N GLY A 92 -10.10 -0.76 -7.20
CA GLY A 92 -8.86 -1.46 -7.60
C GLY A 92 -8.27 -2.33 -6.48
N TRP A 93 -8.18 -1.79 -5.26
CA TRP A 93 -7.70 -2.58 -4.12
C TRP A 93 -8.72 -3.63 -3.65
N PRO A 94 -10.01 -3.30 -3.40
CA PRO A 94 -11.03 -4.29 -3.09
C PRO A 94 -11.12 -5.45 -4.10
N LEU A 95 -10.90 -5.19 -5.39
CA LEU A 95 -10.91 -6.22 -6.43
C LEU A 95 -9.78 -7.23 -6.23
N LEU A 96 -8.56 -6.78 -5.98
CA LEU A 96 -7.43 -7.68 -5.68
C LEU A 96 -7.63 -8.41 -4.35
N LEU A 97 -8.09 -7.69 -3.32
CA LEU A 97 -8.35 -8.26 -2.00
C LEU A 97 -9.45 -9.33 -2.04
N SER A 98 -10.44 -9.19 -2.94
CA SER A 98 -11.53 -10.17 -3.11
C SER A 98 -11.01 -11.57 -3.47
N LEU A 99 -9.86 -11.68 -4.14
CA LEU A 99 -9.22 -12.96 -4.42
C LEU A 99 -8.79 -13.64 -3.12
N GLY A 100 -8.20 -12.89 -2.19
CA GLY A 100 -7.82 -13.38 -0.87
C GLY A 100 -9.03 -13.73 -0.01
N VAL A 101 -10.11 -12.94 -0.09
CA VAL A 101 -11.38 -13.26 0.58
C VAL A 101 -11.96 -14.59 0.08
N ARG A 102 -11.97 -14.84 -1.24
CA ARG A 102 -12.42 -16.12 -1.82
C ARG A 102 -11.58 -17.32 -1.38
N LEU A 103 -10.31 -17.09 -1.06
CA LEU A 103 -9.40 -18.11 -0.54
C LEU A 103 -9.46 -18.26 0.99
N GLY A 104 -10.24 -17.42 1.69
CA GLY A 104 -10.27 -17.37 3.15
C GLY A 104 -9.00 -16.79 3.80
N ALA A 105 -8.12 -16.15 3.02
CA ALA A 105 -6.83 -15.62 3.47
C ALA A 105 -6.54 -14.22 2.88
N PRO A 106 -7.34 -13.19 3.22
CA PRO A 106 -7.18 -11.83 2.67
C PRO A 106 -5.79 -11.22 2.89
N TRP A 107 -5.13 -11.51 4.02
CA TRP A 107 -3.79 -11.01 4.35
C TRP A 107 -2.70 -11.47 3.37
N LEU A 108 -2.89 -12.61 2.69
CA LEU A 108 -1.91 -13.17 1.76
C LEU A 108 -1.67 -12.28 0.52
N ILE A 109 -2.68 -11.49 0.13
CA ILE A 109 -2.62 -10.65 -1.08
C ILE A 109 -1.54 -9.58 -0.93
N ASN A 110 -1.52 -8.84 0.19
CA ASN A 110 -0.50 -7.82 0.40
C ASN A 110 0.90 -8.43 0.65
N ALA A 111 0.99 -9.60 1.30
CA ALA A 111 2.26 -10.33 1.44
C ALA A 111 2.86 -10.71 0.07
N GLY A 112 2.02 -11.23 -0.83
CA GLY A 112 2.41 -11.56 -2.21
C GLY A 112 2.82 -10.31 -3.01
N LEU A 113 1.99 -9.26 -2.98
CA LEU A 113 2.25 -8.01 -3.72
C LEU A 113 3.49 -7.28 -3.20
N GLY A 114 3.68 -7.20 -1.89
CA GLY A 114 4.87 -6.60 -1.27
C GLY A 114 6.15 -7.34 -1.65
N THR A 115 6.13 -8.68 -1.59
CA THR A 115 7.27 -9.52 -1.98
C THR A 115 7.58 -9.40 -3.48
N ALA A 116 6.55 -9.44 -4.33
CA ALA A 116 6.70 -9.26 -5.78
C ALA A 116 7.25 -7.88 -6.11
N THR A 117 6.79 -6.83 -5.42
CA THR A 117 7.31 -5.47 -5.55
C THR A 117 8.79 -5.42 -5.23
N LEU A 118 9.22 -6.05 -4.14
CA LEU A 118 10.62 -6.04 -3.75
C LEU A 118 11.51 -6.74 -4.79
N ALA A 119 11.04 -7.84 -5.37
CA ALA A 119 11.70 -8.49 -6.51
C ALA A 119 11.79 -7.56 -7.74
N LEU A 120 10.72 -6.81 -8.04
CA LEU A 120 10.70 -5.82 -9.12
C LEU A 120 11.65 -4.63 -8.84
N ILE A 121 11.83 -4.23 -7.58
CA ILE A 121 12.82 -3.20 -7.19
C ILE A 121 14.24 -3.73 -7.42
N GLY A 122 14.52 -4.99 -7.07
CA GLY A 122 15.78 -5.65 -7.41
C GLY A 122 16.02 -5.67 -8.93
N LEU A 123 14.98 -5.99 -9.71
CA LEU A 123 15.04 -5.93 -11.17
C LEU A 123 15.30 -4.51 -11.68
N LEU A 124 14.61 -3.49 -11.18
CA LEU A 124 14.86 -2.09 -11.55
C LEU A 124 16.29 -1.67 -11.25
N GLY A 125 16.82 -2.03 -10.08
CA GLY A 125 18.22 -1.75 -9.74
C GLY A 125 19.18 -2.40 -10.73
N TYR A 126 18.88 -3.62 -11.17
CA TYR A 126 19.70 -4.31 -12.16
C TYR A 126 19.61 -3.62 -13.53
N LEU A 127 18.39 -3.29 -13.98
CA LEU A 127 18.14 -2.66 -15.27
C LEU A 127 18.73 -1.24 -15.35
N TYR A 128 18.59 -0.44 -14.31
CA TYR A 128 18.99 0.98 -14.33
C TYR A 128 20.49 1.18 -14.19
N TYR A 129 21.19 0.26 -13.52
CA TYR A 129 22.57 0.47 -13.09
C TYR A 129 23.53 -0.64 -13.48
N CYS A 130 23.07 -1.88 -13.70
CA CYS A 130 23.95 -3.02 -13.94
C CYS A 130 23.90 -3.58 -15.37
N ALA A 131 22.79 -3.38 -16.11
CA ALA A 131 22.55 -4.06 -17.38
C ALA A 131 23.61 -3.77 -18.46
N ASP A 132 24.11 -2.53 -18.54
CA ASP A 132 25.12 -2.12 -19.51
C ASP A 132 26.56 -2.43 -19.04
N GLU A 133 26.75 -2.80 -17.77
CA GLU A 133 28.05 -3.07 -17.17
C GLU A 133 28.39 -4.58 -17.13
N ALA A 134 27.79 -5.40 -18.01
CA ALA A 134 28.01 -6.84 -18.12
C ALA A 134 29.50 -7.16 -18.41
N GLY A 135 30.30 -7.21 -17.35
CA GLY A 135 31.76 -7.30 -17.39
C GLY A 135 32.47 -6.70 -16.17
N ARG A 136 31.80 -5.84 -15.38
CA ARG A 136 32.31 -5.37 -14.07
C ARG A 136 31.83 -6.29 -12.95
N SER A 137 32.77 -6.70 -12.10
CA SER A 137 32.59 -7.82 -11.18
C SER A 137 31.64 -7.59 -10.00
N HIS A 138 31.11 -6.37 -9.77
CA HIS A 138 30.33 -6.05 -8.56
C HIS A 138 29.35 -4.88 -8.75
N CYS A 139 28.13 -5.15 -9.23
CA CYS A 139 27.00 -4.22 -9.10
C CYS A 139 26.15 -4.64 -7.89
N LEU A 140 26.17 -3.83 -6.82
CA LEU A 140 25.52 -4.15 -5.54
C LEU A 140 24.17 -3.45 -5.36
N VAL A 141 23.86 -2.45 -6.19
CA VAL A 141 22.63 -1.66 -6.07
C VAL A 141 21.36 -2.52 -5.93
N PRO A 142 21.14 -3.61 -6.71
CA PRO A 142 19.96 -4.45 -6.56
C PRO A 142 19.85 -5.09 -5.17
N LEU A 143 20.96 -5.66 -4.66
CA LEU A 143 20.99 -6.30 -3.34
C LEU A 143 20.84 -5.29 -2.22
N LEU A 144 21.46 -4.12 -2.34
CA LEU A 144 21.34 -3.05 -1.35
C LEU A 144 19.91 -2.52 -1.29
N ALA A 145 19.28 -2.26 -2.45
CA ALA A 145 17.90 -1.78 -2.50
C ALA A 145 16.92 -2.79 -1.90
N VAL A 146 17.05 -4.07 -2.26
CA VAL A 146 16.23 -5.15 -1.70
C VAL A 146 16.51 -5.31 -0.21
N GLY A 147 17.79 -5.39 0.20
CA GLY A 147 18.19 -5.60 1.59
C GLY A 147 17.73 -4.50 2.54
N VAL A 148 17.87 -3.23 2.15
CA VAL A 148 17.31 -2.09 2.90
C VAL A 148 15.78 -2.14 2.88
N GLY A 149 15.17 -2.51 1.76
CA GLY A 149 13.73 -2.64 1.62
C GLY A 149 13.11 -3.66 2.58
N VAL A 150 13.71 -4.85 2.73
CA VAL A 150 13.22 -5.91 3.65
C VAL A 150 13.07 -5.39 5.08
N VAL A 151 14.01 -4.57 5.54
CA VAL A 151 14.02 -4.06 6.92
C VAL A 151 13.35 -2.69 7.05
N THR A 152 12.84 -2.11 5.97
CA THR A 152 12.21 -0.79 6.00
C THR A 152 10.88 -0.86 6.77
N PRO A 153 10.70 -0.13 7.89
CA PRO A 153 9.52 -0.24 8.74
C PRO A 153 8.20 0.01 8.01
N GLY A 154 8.15 1.05 7.17
CA GLY A 154 6.96 1.37 6.37
C GLY A 154 6.61 0.29 5.34
N PHE A 155 7.62 -0.41 4.79
CA PHE A 155 7.39 -1.54 3.87
C PHE A 155 6.77 -2.72 4.61
N LEU A 156 7.38 -3.15 5.72
CA LEU A 156 6.84 -4.25 6.53
C LEU A 156 5.43 -3.95 7.01
N PHE A 157 5.17 -2.75 7.52
CA PHE A 157 3.85 -2.36 8.00
C PHE A 157 2.80 -2.39 6.89
N LEU A 158 3.04 -1.67 5.79
CA LEU A 158 2.04 -1.50 4.73
C LEU A 158 1.83 -2.77 3.90
N SER A 159 2.82 -3.65 3.80
CA SER A 159 2.68 -4.96 3.18
C SER A 159 2.06 -6.02 4.09
N SER A 160 1.94 -5.77 5.40
CA SER A 160 1.29 -6.69 6.35
C SER A 160 -0.15 -6.29 6.70
N SER A 161 -0.51 -5.02 6.50
CA SER A 161 -1.87 -4.50 6.69
C SER A 161 -2.84 -4.94 5.57
N LEU A 162 -4.13 -4.62 5.70
CA LEU A 162 -5.12 -4.72 4.63
C LEU A 162 -5.29 -3.40 3.83
N LEU A 163 -4.34 -2.47 3.93
CA LEU A 163 -4.38 -1.20 3.21
C LEU A 163 -3.99 -1.36 1.72
N SER A 164 -4.43 -0.40 0.89
CA SER A 164 -4.21 -0.37 -0.56
C SER A 164 -2.77 -0.08 -1.03
N HIS A 165 -1.85 0.19 -0.11
CA HIS A 165 -0.52 0.74 -0.42
C HIS A 165 0.39 -0.26 -1.14
N ALA A 166 0.42 -1.52 -0.73
CA ALA A 166 1.26 -2.53 -1.37
C ALA A 166 0.82 -2.82 -2.81
N ALA A 167 -0.49 -2.83 -3.09
CA ALA A 167 -1.01 -2.96 -4.44
C ALA A 167 -0.64 -1.77 -5.34
N SER A 168 -0.81 -0.54 -4.83
CA SER A 168 -0.44 0.67 -5.59
C SER A 168 1.05 0.72 -5.89
N LEU A 169 1.89 0.41 -4.91
CA LEU A 169 3.33 0.35 -5.04
C LEU A 169 3.77 -0.73 -6.07
N PHE A 170 3.12 -1.89 -6.07
CA PHE A 170 3.34 -2.94 -7.07
C PHE A 170 3.09 -2.42 -8.49
N TRP A 171 1.93 -1.78 -8.73
CA TRP A 171 1.58 -1.22 -10.03
C TRP A 171 2.55 -0.12 -10.46
N VAL A 172 2.94 0.77 -9.55
CA VAL A 172 3.93 1.82 -9.82
C VAL A 172 5.28 1.21 -10.21
N THR A 173 5.74 0.21 -9.47
CA THR A 173 7.03 -0.45 -9.75
C THR A 173 6.99 -1.19 -11.07
N LEU A 174 5.87 -1.85 -11.38
CA LEU A 174 5.64 -2.50 -12.68
C LEU A 174 5.63 -1.48 -13.83
N ALA A 175 5.01 -0.31 -13.64
CA ALA A 175 5.03 0.77 -14.63
C ALA A 175 6.45 1.25 -14.92
N LEU A 176 7.30 1.38 -13.90
CA LEU A 176 8.71 1.75 -14.07
C LEU A 176 9.51 0.66 -14.82
N VAL A 177 9.26 -0.62 -14.54
CA VAL A 177 9.88 -1.74 -15.28
C VAL A 177 9.45 -1.72 -16.74
N ALA A 178 8.14 -1.58 -17.01
CA ALA A 178 7.61 -1.48 -18.36
C ALA A 178 8.14 -0.24 -19.10
N LEU A 179 8.37 0.88 -18.39
CA LEU A 179 8.95 2.09 -18.95
C LEU A 179 10.40 1.86 -19.39
N PHE A 180 11.20 1.17 -18.59
CA PHE A 180 12.56 0.78 -18.98
C PHE A 180 12.55 -0.01 -20.29
N GLN A 181 11.67 -1.01 -20.38
CA GLN A 181 11.55 -1.87 -21.56
C GLN A 181 11.02 -1.10 -22.78
N THR A 182 10.15 -0.13 -22.57
CA THR A 182 9.68 0.79 -23.62
C THR A 182 10.84 1.55 -24.27
N VAL A 183 11.81 1.99 -23.45
CA VAL A 183 12.99 2.73 -23.91
C VAL A 183 14.01 1.81 -24.58
N THR A 184 14.24 0.63 -24.00
CA THR A 184 15.40 -0.22 -24.34
C THR A 184 15.10 -1.39 -25.29
N ALA A 185 13.84 -1.77 -25.49
CA ALA A 185 13.45 -2.90 -26.36
C ALA A 185 12.68 -2.43 -27.62
N PRO A 186 13.37 -2.05 -28.73
CA PRO A 186 12.74 -1.49 -29.91
C PRO A 186 11.61 -2.32 -30.51
N ARG A 187 11.75 -3.65 -30.50
CA ARG A 187 10.79 -4.60 -31.08
C ARG A 187 9.43 -4.60 -30.38
N TYR A 188 9.41 -4.40 -29.06
CA TYR A 188 8.21 -4.57 -28.23
C TYR A 188 7.77 -3.28 -27.51
N ARG A 189 8.42 -2.15 -27.81
CA ARG A 189 8.21 -0.87 -27.10
C ARG A 189 6.76 -0.43 -26.99
N TYR A 190 5.92 -0.68 -27.99
CA TYR A 190 4.52 -0.26 -27.97
C TYR A 190 3.68 -1.08 -27.00
N GLY A 191 3.92 -2.39 -26.93
CA GLY A 191 3.30 -3.26 -25.92
C GLY A 191 3.74 -2.87 -24.51
N TYR A 192 5.02 -2.56 -24.31
CA TYR A 192 5.49 -2.05 -23.03
C TYR A 192 4.94 -0.67 -22.70
N GLY A 193 4.82 0.23 -23.68
CA GLY A 193 4.20 1.55 -23.49
C GLY A 193 2.74 1.43 -23.07
N PHE A 194 1.99 0.52 -23.69
CA PHE A 194 0.65 0.15 -23.24
C PHE A 194 0.66 -0.37 -21.79
N GLY A 195 1.62 -1.24 -21.46
CA GLY A 195 1.83 -1.74 -20.10
C GLY A 195 2.11 -0.65 -19.07
N VAL A 196 2.90 0.37 -19.40
CA VAL A 196 3.12 1.56 -18.54
C VAL A 196 1.79 2.24 -18.26
N GLY A 197 1.02 2.51 -19.31
CA GLY A 197 -0.31 3.10 -19.20
C GLY A 197 -1.23 2.28 -18.32
N ALA A 198 -1.40 0.99 -18.62
CA ALA A 198 -2.29 0.09 -17.90
C ALA A 198 -1.91 -0.04 -16.42
N ALA A 199 -0.62 -0.10 -16.09
CA ALA A 199 -0.15 -0.12 -14.72
C ALA A 199 -0.43 1.21 -13.99
N LEU A 200 -0.21 2.37 -14.62
CA LEU A 200 -0.60 3.67 -14.03
C LEU A 200 -2.13 3.81 -13.88
N GLY A 201 -2.91 3.24 -14.81
CA GLY A 201 -4.37 3.16 -14.68
C GLY A 201 -4.81 2.24 -13.54
N ALA A 202 -4.12 1.12 -13.33
CA ALA A 202 -4.34 0.24 -12.18
C ALA A 202 -3.99 0.95 -10.86
N THR A 203 -2.90 1.72 -10.83
CA THR A 203 -2.61 2.64 -9.73
C THR A 203 -3.74 3.65 -9.55
N PHE A 204 -4.31 4.22 -10.62
CA PHE A 204 -5.36 5.24 -10.52
C PHE A 204 -6.64 4.69 -9.88
N ILE A 205 -7.10 3.52 -10.30
CA ILE A 205 -8.30 2.88 -9.72
C ILE A 205 -8.04 2.27 -8.33
N THR A 206 -6.80 2.30 -7.83
CA THR A 206 -6.43 1.87 -6.47
C THR A 206 -6.20 3.09 -5.56
N ARG A 207 -5.37 4.03 -6.00
CA ARG A 207 -4.96 5.27 -5.32
C ARG A 207 -4.74 6.39 -6.36
N PRO A 208 -5.78 7.19 -6.66
CA PRO A 208 -5.74 8.20 -7.72
C PRO A 208 -4.57 9.19 -7.61
N PHE A 209 -4.30 9.70 -6.40
CA PHE A 209 -3.23 10.67 -6.14
C PHE A 209 -1.83 10.10 -6.42
N ALA A 210 -1.61 8.82 -6.11
CA ALA A 210 -0.35 8.16 -6.40
C ALA A 210 -0.11 8.07 -7.92
N ALA A 211 -1.14 7.68 -8.67
CA ALA A 211 -1.10 7.61 -10.13
C ALA A 211 -0.84 8.97 -10.77
N LEU A 212 -1.46 10.04 -10.26
CA LEU A 212 -1.21 11.41 -10.74
C LEU A 212 0.23 11.85 -10.47
N GLY A 213 0.75 11.63 -9.25
CA GLY A 213 2.10 12.05 -8.89
C GLY A 213 3.19 11.31 -9.66
N VAL A 214 3.11 9.97 -9.73
CA VAL A 214 4.06 9.16 -10.49
C VAL A 214 3.87 9.35 -12.00
N GLY A 215 2.61 9.40 -12.45
CA GLY A 215 2.25 9.60 -13.85
C GLY A 215 2.75 10.94 -14.40
N LEU A 216 2.75 12.00 -13.59
CA LEU A 216 3.36 13.29 -13.94
C LEU A 216 4.86 13.14 -14.22
N ALA A 217 5.60 12.47 -13.33
CA ALA A 217 7.03 12.24 -13.49
C ALA A 217 7.34 11.40 -14.73
N VAL A 218 6.60 10.30 -14.93
CA VAL A 218 6.72 9.41 -16.10
C VAL A 218 6.37 10.16 -17.38
N GLY A 219 5.29 10.95 -17.37
CA GLY A 219 4.84 11.75 -18.52
C GLY A 219 5.90 12.77 -18.95
N ILE A 220 6.42 13.56 -18.00
CA ILE A 220 7.50 14.53 -18.26
C ILE A 220 8.73 13.81 -18.83
N PHE A 221 9.11 12.67 -18.25
CA PHE A 221 10.26 11.89 -18.71
C PHE A 221 10.07 11.39 -20.15
N VAL A 222 8.94 10.77 -20.47
CA VAL A 222 8.65 10.26 -21.82
C VAL A 222 8.55 11.40 -22.84
N VAL A 223 7.87 12.50 -22.51
CA VAL A 223 7.80 13.69 -23.36
C VAL A 223 9.21 14.23 -23.63
N GLY A 224 10.07 14.30 -22.61
CA GLY A 224 11.47 14.67 -22.77
C GLY A 224 12.23 13.77 -23.75
N LEU A 225 12.03 12.45 -23.68
CA LEU A 225 12.62 11.49 -24.63
C LEU A 225 12.08 11.66 -26.06
N VAL A 226 10.79 11.96 -26.21
CA VAL A 226 10.17 12.24 -27.52
C VAL A 226 10.72 13.53 -28.12
N LEU A 227 10.82 14.60 -27.34
CA LEU A 227 11.38 15.89 -27.78
C LEU A 227 12.84 15.78 -28.19
N ARG A 228 13.62 14.91 -27.52
CA ARG A 228 14.99 14.56 -27.87
C ARG A 228 15.10 13.57 -29.04
N ARG A 229 13.97 13.13 -29.61
CA ARG A 229 13.86 12.16 -30.70
C ARG A 229 14.42 10.77 -30.37
N GLU A 230 14.53 10.43 -29.09
CA GLU A 230 14.93 9.10 -28.62
C GLU A 230 13.75 8.10 -28.70
N LEU A 231 12.52 8.61 -28.56
CA LEU A 231 11.28 7.87 -28.72
C LEU A 231 10.39 8.48 -29.81
N LYS A 232 9.59 7.64 -30.48
CA LYS A 232 8.58 8.08 -31.43
C LYS A 232 7.38 8.68 -30.68
N PRO A 233 6.78 9.80 -31.12
CA PRO A 233 5.62 10.40 -30.46
C PRO A 233 4.43 9.45 -30.28
N SER A 234 4.27 8.47 -31.18
CA SER A 234 3.21 7.47 -31.08
C SER A 234 3.25 6.65 -29.79
N ILE A 235 4.37 6.61 -29.06
CA ILE A 235 4.43 5.95 -27.75
C ILE A 235 3.46 6.56 -26.72
N LEU A 236 3.25 7.88 -26.81
CA LEU A 236 2.32 8.58 -25.92
C LEU A 236 0.89 8.09 -26.11
N LEU A 237 0.50 7.74 -27.34
CA LEU A 237 -0.83 7.17 -27.64
C LEU A 237 -1.01 5.78 -27.03
N TRP A 238 0.03 4.94 -27.02
CA TRP A 238 -0.03 3.61 -26.41
C TRP A 238 -0.09 3.70 -24.88
N ILE A 239 0.71 4.58 -24.27
CA ILE A 239 0.64 4.86 -22.83
C ILE A 239 -0.75 5.40 -22.46
N ALA A 240 -1.25 6.40 -23.20
CA ALA A 240 -2.58 6.95 -22.97
C ALA A 240 -3.68 5.89 -23.17
N GLY A 241 -3.57 5.05 -24.20
CA GLY A 241 -4.53 3.98 -24.48
C GLY A 241 -4.58 2.93 -23.38
N GLY A 242 -3.42 2.48 -22.88
CA GLY A 242 -3.36 1.55 -21.75
C GLY A 242 -3.91 2.17 -20.46
N GLY A 243 -3.54 3.41 -20.18
CA GLY A 243 -4.01 4.14 -19.01
C GLY A 243 -5.52 4.38 -19.04
N LEU A 244 -6.05 4.83 -20.17
CA LEU A 244 -7.48 5.07 -20.34
C LEU A 244 -8.28 3.78 -20.20
N LEU A 245 -7.83 2.68 -20.81
CA LEU A 245 -8.54 1.40 -20.74
C LEU A 245 -8.79 0.95 -19.29
N VAL A 246 -7.77 1.05 -18.43
CA VAL A 246 -7.88 0.62 -17.04
C VAL A 246 -8.54 1.68 -16.17
N SER A 247 -8.22 2.96 -16.34
CA SER A 247 -8.80 4.05 -15.55
C SER A 247 -10.31 4.21 -15.78
N LEU A 248 -10.83 3.85 -16.96
CA LEU A 248 -12.27 3.86 -17.25
C LEU A 248 -13.08 2.88 -16.39
N LEU A 249 -12.44 1.91 -15.73
CA LEU A 249 -13.12 1.00 -14.81
C LEU A 249 -13.71 1.73 -13.60
N LEU A 250 -13.12 2.85 -13.16
CA LEU A 250 -13.64 3.62 -12.03
C LEU A 250 -14.98 4.33 -12.34
N PRO A 251 -15.09 5.19 -13.38
CA PRO A 251 -16.38 5.78 -13.74
C PRO A 251 -17.40 4.72 -14.17
N LEU A 252 -16.97 3.61 -14.81
CA LEU A 252 -17.87 2.49 -15.11
C LEU A 252 -18.43 1.85 -13.84
N PHE A 253 -17.58 1.61 -12.84
CA PHE A 253 -18.00 1.07 -11.55
C PHE A 253 -19.07 1.95 -10.91
N TRP A 254 -18.87 3.27 -10.86
CA TRP A 254 -19.85 4.19 -10.27
C TRP A 254 -21.13 4.33 -11.10
N TRP A 255 -21.02 4.36 -12.43
CA TRP A 255 -22.20 4.30 -13.31
C TRP A 255 -23.05 3.06 -13.01
N THR A 256 -22.42 1.91 -12.85
CA THR A 256 -23.14 0.65 -12.55
C THR A 256 -23.65 0.55 -11.12
N ALA A 257 -22.97 1.16 -10.15
CA ALA A 257 -23.33 1.10 -8.73
C ALA A 257 -24.45 2.07 -8.36
N VAL A 258 -24.42 3.30 -8.90
CA VAL A 258 -25.31 4.40 -8.48
C VAL A 258 -25.84 5.26 -9.64
N GLY A 259 -25.51 4.94 -10.90
CA GLY A 259 -26.02 5.66 -12.08
C GLY A 259 -25.31 6.98 -12.44
N ASP A 260 -24.24 7.35 -11.72
CA ASP A 260 -23.44 8.56 -11.97
C ASP A 260 -21.95 8.18 -12.16
N PRO A 261 -21.33 8.44 -13.33
CA PRO A 261 -19.93 8.07 -13.57
C PRO A 261 -18.94 9.01 -12.88
N THR A 262 -19.40 10.16 -12.39
CA THR A 262 -18.62 11.18 -11.68
C THR A 262 -18.88 11.18 -10.18
N PHE A 263 -19.61 10.18 -9.69
CA PHE A 263 -19.98 10.07 -8.28
C PHE A 263 -18.74 10.09 -7.38
N ASN A 264 -18.78 10.95 -6.37
CA ASN A 264 -17.71 11.10 -5.40
C ASN A 264 -18.20 10.73 -3.98
N PRO A 265 -18.02 9.47 -3.55
CA PRO A 265 -18.50 9.00 -2.26
C PRO A 265 -17.79 9.69 -1.08
N TYR A 266 -16.62 10.29 -1.27
CA TYR A 266 -15.93 11.02 -0.21
C TYR A 266 -16.75 12.22 0.29
N LEU A 267 -17.49 12.89 -0.59
CA LEU A 267 -18.34 14.03 -0.24
C LEU A 267 -19.59 13.64 0.55
N LEU A 268 -20.00 12.37 0.49
CA LEU A 268 -21.07 11.85 1.32
C LEU A 268 -20.62 11.60 2.77
N VAL A 269 -19.36 11.23 2.95
CA VAL A 269 -18.77 11.05 4.28
C VAL A 269 -18.46 12.41 4.89
N TRP A 270 -17.77 13.27 4.14
CA TRP A 270 -17.38 14.60 4.60
C TRP A 270 -17.56 15.61 3.46
N PRO A 271 -18.47 16.60 3.61
CA PRO A 271 -18.69 17.61 2.57
C PRO A 271 -17.46 18.45 2.22
N TYR A 272 -16.47 18.48 3.12
CA TYR A 272 -15.20 19.19 2.99
C TYR A 272 -14.06 18.34 2.43
N ASP A 273 -14.26 17.04 2.13
CA ASP A 273 -13.22 16.17 1.56
C ASP A 273 -13.02 16.44 0.07
N ARG A 274 -12.50 17.63 -0.19
CA ARG A 274 -12.30 18.24 -1.50
C ARG A 274 -10.81 18.38 -1.79
N ILE A 275 -10.50 18.53 -3.08
CA ILE A 275 -9.14 18.74 -3.57
C ILE A 275 -8.95 20.21 -3.87
N GLY A 276 -7.83 20.79 -3.43
CA GLY A 276 -7.47 22.18 -3.72
C GLY A 276 -7.21 23.00 -2.46
N PHE A 277 -7.50 24.31 -2.53
CA PHE A 277 -7.40 25.24 -1.41
C PHE A 277 -8.68 26.05 -1.28
N GLY A 278 -9.15 26.26 -0.05
CA GLY A 278 -10.39 26.98 0.20
C GLY A 278 -10.90 26.83 1.64
N PRO A 279 -11.84 27.68 2.07
CA PRO A 279 -12.47 27.60 3.39
C PRO A 279 -13.37 26.36 3.54
N ASP A 280 -13.83 25.77 2.43
CA ASP A 280 -14.66 24.58 2.35
C ASP A 280 -13.84 23.29 2.14
N ILE A 281 -12.51 23.38 2.15
CA ILE A 281 -11.60 22.26 1.88
C ILE A 281 -10.88 21.85 3.16
N GLY A 282 -11.10 20.63 3.61
CA GLY A 282 -10.66 20.15 4.91
C GLY A 282 -11.51 20.69 6.07
N PRO A 283 -11.37 20.13 7.28
CA PRO A 283 -12.26 20.41 8.41
C PRO A 283 -12.20 21.85 8.93
N HIS A 284 -11.13 22.59 8.61
CA HIS A 284 -10.89 23.95 9.10
C HIS A 284 -10.52 24.93 7.97
N GLY A 285 -10.83 24.57 6.72
CA GLY A 285 -10.23 25.19 5.55
C GLY A 285 -8.78 24.75 5.34
N TYR A 286 -8.29 24.92 4.11
CA TYR A 286 -6.94 24.50 3.74
C TYR A 286 -6.34 25.48 2.75
N THR A 287 -5.21 26.07 3.12
CA THR A 287 -4.51 27.06 2.30
C THR A 287 -3.21 26.51 1.73
N LEU A 288 -2.64 27.21 0.76
CA LEU A 288 -1.31 26.89 0.24
C LEU A 288 -0.23 26.99 1.34
N GLN A 289 -0.43 27.88 2.33
CA GLN A 289 0.49 27.99 3.47
C GLN A 289 0.44 26.73 4.34
N ASP A 290 -0.76 26.23 4.64
CA ASP A 290 -0.94 24.98 5.40
C ASP A 290 -0.30 23.81 4.64
N ALA A 291 -0.49 23.76 3.32
CA ALA A 291 0.08 22.71 2.48
C ALA A 291 1.61 22.65 2.56
N ILE A 292 2.28 23.80 2.46
CA ILE A 292 3.74 23.87 2.42
C ILE A 292 4.33 23.77 3.83
N PHE A 293 3.87 24.62 4.74
CA PHE A 293 4.53 24.84 6.03
C PHE A 293 4.05 23.92 7.15
N ILE A 294 2.87 23.32 7.01
CA ILE A 294 2.34 22.35 7.96
C ILE A 294 2.41 20.95 7.34
N ASN A 295 1.61 20.68 6.32
CA ASN A 295 1.38 19.32 5.85
C ASN A 295 2.64 18.71 5.21
N THR A 296 3.23 19.38 4.23
CA THR A 296 4.45 18.90 3.55
C THR A 296 5.64 18.86 4.49
N ARG A 297 5.81 19.90 5.33
CA ARG A 297 6.88 19.95 6.32
C ARG A 297 6.80 18.76 7.29
N LEU A 298 5.63 18.44 7.83
CA LEU A 298 5.46 17.31 8.75
C LEU A 298 5.75 15.97 8.06
N LYS A 299 5.28 15.78 6.81
CA LYS A 299 5.57 14.56 6.04
C LYS A 299 7.08 14.43 5.74
N LEU A 300 7.75 15.51 5.33
CA LEU A 300 9.19 15.51 5.07
C LEU A 300 10.00 15.26 6.34
N LEU A 301 9.59 15.81 7.49
CA LEU A 301 10.23 15.55 8.77
C LEU A 301 10.07 14.08 9.19
N ALA A 302 8.89 13.51 8.99
CA ALA A 302 8.65 12.08 9.22
C ALA A 302 9.51 11.20 8.31
N LEU A 303 9.62 11.52 7.00
CA LEU A 303 10.56 10.84 6.10
C LEU A 303 12.01 10.95 6.61
N ALA A 304 12.42 12.17 7.00
CA ALA A 304 13.78 12.41 7.46
C ALA A 304 14.15 11.63 8.73
N THR A 305 13.17 11.22 9.54
CA THR A 305 13.40 10.56 10.83
C THR A 305 12.97 9.10 10.88
N GLY A 306 12.18 8.61 9.91
CA GLY A 306 11.61 7.27 9.94
C GLY A 306 11.67 6.47 8.62
N LEU A 307 12.14 7.04 7.50
CA LEU A 307 12.11 6.38 6.18
C LEU A 307 12.66 4.94 6.17
N PHE A 308 13.85 4.70 6.72
CA PHE A 308 14.48 3.39 6.85
C PHE A 308 14.62 2.93 8.31
N GLY A 309 14.04 3.70 9.24
CA GLY A 309 14.21 3.53 10.68
C GLY A 309 15.62 3.79 11.21
N TRP A 310 16.44 4.53 10.44
CA TRP A 310 17.78 4.94 10.85
C TRP A 310 17.72 6.16 11.79
N PRO A 311 18.77 6.43 12.58
CA PRO A 311 18.75 7.54 13.55
C PRO A 311 18.73 8.91 12.85
N GLY A 312 17.65 9.68 13.06
CA GLY A 312 17.52 11.05 12.59
C GLY A 312 17.76 11.19 11.08
N TRP A 313 18.41 12.28 10.67
CA TRP A 313 18.63 12.64 9.26
C TRP A 313 19.50 11.66 8.45
N THR A 314 20.07 10.63 9.07
CA THR A 314 20.84 9.60 8.36
C THR A 314 19.99 8.86 7.32
N ASN A 315 18.66 8.81 7.50
CA ASN A 315 17.70 8.28 6.52
C ASN A 315 17.82 8.90 5.12
N LEU A 316 18.26 10.15 5.02
CA LEU A 316 18.39 10.86 3.74
C LEU A 316 19.85 11.00 3.27
N LEU A 317 20.81 10.45 4.01
CA LEU A 317 22.25 10.70 3.82
C LEU A 317 22.75 10.29 2.43
N PHE A 318 22.38 9.10 1.96
CA PHE A 318 22.90 8.55 0.71
C PHE A 318 22.08 8.97 -0.53
N LEU A 319 20.83 9.38 -0.33
CA LEU A 319 19.92 9.75 -1.41
C LEU A 319 20.45 10.84 -2.36
N PRO A 320 21.02 11.97 -1.89
CA PRO A 320 21.50 13.04 -2.76
C PRO A 320 22.86 12.74 -3.41
N ILE A 321 23.57 11.68 -2.98
CA ILE A 321 24.95 11.41 -3.40
C ILE A 321 25.10 11.30 -4.92
N PRO A 322 24.24 10.60 -5.68
CA PRO A 322 24.37 10.54 -7.15
C PRO A 322 24.36 11.92 -7.82
N PHE A 323 23.59 12.85 -7.28
CA PHE A 323 23.45 14.22 -7.81
C PHE A 323 24.62 15.11 -7.39
N LEU A 324 25.00 15.07 -6.11
CA LEU A 324 26.16 15.81 -5.58
C LEU A 324 27.47 15.34 -6.21
N ALA A 325 27.59 14.04 -6.48
CA ALA A 325 28.67 13.41 -7.23
C ALA A 325 28.74 13.84 -8.69
N ARG A 326 27.69 14.48 -9.22
CA ARG A 326 27.47 14.76 -10.65
C ARG A 326 27.56 13.50 -11.51
N GLN A 327 27.16 12.37 -10.94
CA GLN A 327 27.13 11.06 -11.59
C GLN A 327 25.69 10.59 -11.87
N ALA A 328 24.68 11.42 -11.58
CA ALA A 328 23.29 11.08 -11.81
C ALA A 328 23.02 10.83 -13.31
N ASN A 329 22.36 9.71 -13.61
CA ASN A 329 21.90 9.37 -14.95
C ASN A 329 20.41 9.74 -15.12
N ARG A 330 19.88 9.51 -16.33
CA ARG A 330 18.48 9.81 -16.66
C ARG A 330 17.48 9.12 -15.73
N TRP A 331 17.80 7.91 -15.26
CA TRP A 331 16.93 7.11 -14.41
C TRP A 331 16.88 7.66 -12.99
N ASP A 332 17.98 8.20 -12.45
CA ASP A 332 17.95 8.87 -11.15
C ASP A 332 17.07 10.12 -11.18
N TRP A 333 17.11 10.88 -12.28
CA TRP A 333 16.24 12.05 -12.45
C TRP A 333 14.77 11.65 -12.56
N LEU A 334 14.44 10.53 -13.20
CA LEU A 334 13.09 9.97 -13.19
C LEU A 334 12.67 9.60 -11.76
N LEU A 335 13.51 8.88 -11.01
CA LEU A 335 13.23 8.48 -9.63
C LEU A 335 13.03 9.70 -8.71
N LEU A 336 13.90 10.71 -8.80
CA LEU A 336 13.72 11.99 -8.11
C LEU A 336 12.43 12.69 -8.56
N GLY A 337 12.10 12.62 -9.84
CA GLY A 337 10.84 13.09 -10.39
C GLY A 337 9.63 12.41 -9.77
N THR A 338 9.65 11.10 -9.52
CA THR A 338 8.54 10.39 -8.86
C THR A 338 8.35 10.85 -7.41
N ILE A 339 9.42 11.08 -6.66
CA ILE A 339 9.38 11.67 -5.32
C ILE A 339 8.75 13.07 -5.39
N GLY A 340 9.28 13.93 -6.26
CA GLY A 340 8.80 15.30 -6.43
C GLY A 340 7.34 15.37 -6.91
N GLY A 341 6.93 14.49 -7.82
CA GLY A 341 5.57 14.41 -8.34
C GLY A 341 4.56 14.03 -7.27
N LEU A 342 4.88 13.06 -6.41
CA LEU A 342 4.03 12.71 -5.26
C LEU A 342 3.95 13.84 -4.24
N ILE A 343 5.07 14.49 -3.92
CA ILE A 343 5.07 15.66 -3.02
C ILE A 343 4.17 16.75 -3.59
N PHE A 344 4.35 17.09 -4.88
CA PHE A 344 3.60 18.14 -5.56
C PHE A 344 2.10 17.89 -5.58
N VAL A 345 1.67 16.69 -6.02
CA VAL A 345 0.23 16.38 -6.13
C VAL A 345 -0.44 16.36 -4.74
N HIS A 346 0.25 15.91 -3.70
CA HIS A 346 -0.29 15.94 -2.34
C HIS A 346 -0.27 17.31 -1.67
N LEU A 347 0.29 18.36 -2.29
CA LEU A 347 0.06 19.74 -1.82
C LEU A 347 -1.43 20.09 -1.86
N PHE A 348 -2.16 19.57 -2.84
CA PHE A 348 -3.58 19.85 -3.05
C PHE A 348 -4.51 19.00 -2.17
N TYR A 349 -3.98 18.13 -1.30
CA TYR A 349 -4.79 17.29 -0.43
C TYR A 349 -4.53 17.61 1.04
N TRP A 350 -5.58 18.04 1.73
CA TRP A 350 -5.54 18.55 3.10
C TRP A 350 -5.15 17.47 4.12
N ALA A 351 -5.51 16.21 3.88
CA ALA A 351 -5.27 15.14 4.83
C ALA A 351 -3.76 14.87 5.01
N PHE A 352 -3.36 14.61 6.25
CA PHE A 352 -1.99 14.18 6.56
C PHE A 352 -1.74 12.73 6.16
N GLY A 353 -2.77 11.88 6.27
CA GLY A 353 -2.68 10.46 5.92
C GLY A 353 -1.94 9.60 6.94
N GLY A 354 -1.35 10.16 7.99
CA GLY A 354 -0.67 9.39 9.05
C GLY A 354 0.75 8.91 8.68
N VAL A 355 1.47 8.41 9.68
CA VAL A 355 2.88 7.96 9.61
C VAL A 355 3.05 6.53 10.13
N ASP A 356 2.06 5.67 9.86
CA ASP A 356 2.10 4.30 10.34
C ASP A 356 3.36 3.58 9.81
N GLY A 357 4.09 2.92 10.71
CA GLY A 357 5.38 2.32 10.40
C GLY A 357 6.50 3.35 10.11
N GLY A 358 6.41 4.59 10.60
CA GLY A 358 7.47 5.60 10.47
C GLY A 358 7.55 6.26 9.08
N PHE A 359 6.64 5.93 8.16
CA PHE A 359 6.64 6.41 6.78
C PHE A 359 5.32 7.16 6.47
N PRO A 360 5.36 8.39 5.91
CA PRO A 360 4.15 9.07 5.47
C PRO A 360 3.44 8.32 4.35
N ARG A 361 2.27 7.76 4.67
CA ARG A 361 1.52 6.83 3.80
C ARG A 361 1.27 7.35 2.38
N TYR A 362 1.11 8.66 2.22
CA TYR A 362 0.89 9.32 0.92
C TYR A 362 2.12 9.43 0.02
N TYR A 363 3.33 9.22 0.55
CA TYR A 363 4.56 9.19 -0.24
C TYR A 363 5.07 7.76 -0.48
N TYR A 364 4.31 6.75 -0.05
CA TYR A 364 4.78 5.36 -0.05
C TYR A 364 5.07 4.83 -1.44
N ASP A 365 4.30 5.27 -2.43
CA ASP A 365 4.48 4.91 -3.83
C ASP A 365 5.84 5.36 -4.43
N ALA A 366 6.58 6.25 -3.74
CA ALA A 366 7.96 6.61 -4.08
C ALA A 366 9.03 5.71 -3.43
N LEU A 367 8.65 4.70 -2.65
CA LEU A 367 9.59 3.76 -2.02
C LEU A 367 10.64 3.17 -2.99
N PRO A 368 10.32 2.80 -4.26
CA PRO A 368 11.32 2.29 -5.20
C PRO A 368 12.39 3.34 -5.49
N ALA A 369 12.00 4.61 -5.60
CA ALA A 369 12.92 5.72 -5.79
C ALA A 369 13.80 5.95 -4.56
N PHE A 370 13.22 5.95 -3.36
CA PHE A 370 14.00 6.07 -2.13
C PHE A 370 15.03 4.96 -1.99
N LEU A 371 14.64 3.70 -2.22
CA LEU A 371 15.53 2.54 -2.08
C LEU A 371 16.63 2.55 -3.14
N LEU A 372 16.30 2.79 -4.42
CA LEU A 372 17.27 2.75 -5.51
C LEU A 372 18.28 3.91 -5.45
N LEU A 373 17.82 5.13 -5.16
CA LEU A 373 18.73 6.28 -5.03
C LEU A 373 19.65 6.13 -3.81
N THR A 374 19.12 5.64 -2.69
CA THR A 374 19.92 5.36 -1.48
C THR A 374 20.93 4.25 -1.74
N ALA A 375 20.52 3.14 -2.34
CA ALA A 375 21.39 2.02 -2.68
C ALA A 375 22.52 2.45 -3.64
N ARG A 376 22.20 3.28 -4.64
CA ARG A 376 23.21 3.86 -5.54
C ARG A 376 24.18 4.79 -4.80
N GLY A 377 23.68 5.64 -3.91
CA GLY A 377 24.52 6.51 -3.08
C GLY A 377 25.47 5.72 -2.17
N ILE A 378 24.99 4.64 -1.54
CA ILE A 378 25.80 3.72 -0.75
C ILE A 378 26.93 3.13 -1.60
N GLU A 379 26.61 2.61 -2.79
CA GLU A 379 27.62 2.02 -3.68
C GLU A 379 28.69 3.05 -4.08
N GLN A 380 28.29 4.27 -4.42
CA GLN A 380 29.20 5.36 -4.76
C GLN A 380 30.10 5.76 -3.59
N CYS A 381 29.57 5.85 -2.36
CA CYS A 381 30.36 6.08 -1.16
C CYS A 381 31.41 4.96 -0.99
N GLY A 382 31.04 3.71 -1.21
CA GLY A 382 31.98 2.57 -1.15
C GLY A 382 33.05 2.62 -2.24
N GLN A 383 32.72 3.09 -3.45
CA GLN A 383 33.71 3.33 -4.51
C GLN A 383 34.67 4.47 -4.14
N TRP A 384 34.18 5.56 -3.55
CA TRP A 384 35.01 6.68 -3.11
C TRP A 384 35.95 6.32 -1.97
N LEU A 385 35.47 5.60 -0.94
CA LEU A 385 36.29 5.13 0.17
C LEU A 385 37.45 4.25 -0.33
N ARG A 386 37.20 3.37 -1.30
CA ARG A 386 38.25 2.54 -1.93
C ARG A 386 39.29 3.38 -2.66
N ARG A 387 38.85 4.39 -3.43
CA ARG A 387 39.75 5.30 -4.16
C ARG A 387 40.64 6.11 -3.20
N LEU A 388 40.04 6.68 -2.15
CA LEU A 388 40.75 7.48 -1.14
C LEU A 388 41.78 6.65 -0.36
N ALA A 389 41.45 5.40 -0.04
CA ALA A 389 42.36 4.52 0.70
C ALA A 389 43.48 3.91 -0.18
N GLY A 390 43.50 4.17 -1.50
CA GLY A 390 44.45 3.54 -2.42
C GLY A 390 44.28 2.01 -2.53
N ILE A 391 43.12 1.50 -2.12
CA ILE A 391 42.85 0.06 -1.98
C ILE A 391 42.37 -0.50 -3.33
N PRO A 392 43.03 -1.52 -3.91
CA PRO A 392 42.57 -2.15 -5.14
C PRO A 392 41.17 -2.75 -4.94
N PRO A 393 40.33 -2.83 -6.00
CA PRO A 393 38.91 -3.19 -5.90
C PRO A 393 38.62 -4.57 -5.30
N ARG A 394 39.64 -5.41 -5.10
CA ARG A 394 39.57 -6.76 -4.50
C ARG A 394 39.77 -6.81 -2.98
N GLN A 395 40.16 -5.72 -2.31
CA GLN A 395 40.48 -5.73 -0.87
C GLN A 395 39.30 -5.28 0.00
N THR A 396 39.07 -6.01 1.10
CA THR A 396 37.85 -6.07 1.90
C THR A 396 37.66 -4.93 2.92
N ILE A 397 38.69 -4.15 3.24
CA ILE A 397 38.68 -3.25 4.42
C ILE A 397 37.74 -2.04 4.25
N ALA A 398 37.84 -1.30 3.15
CA ALA A 398 36.93 -0.16 2.87
C ALA A 398 35.47 -0.62 2.68
N THR A 399 35.29 -1.84 2.16
CA THR A 399 33.96 -2.48 2.07
C THR A 399 33.45 -2.88 3.46
N GLY A 400 34.35 -3.30 4.36
CA GLY A 400 34.05 -3.64 5.75
C GLY A 400 33.59 -2.44 6.59
N VAL A 401 34.19 -1.25 6.42
CA VAL A 401 33.75 -0.03 7.15
C VAL A 401 32.33 0.36 6.75
N LEU A 402 32.05 0.48 5.44
CA LEU A 402 30.72 0.82 4.97
C LEU A 402 29.70 -0.26 5.34
N ALA A 403 30.05 -1.53 5.24
CA ALA A 403 29.22 -2.63 5.72
C ALA A 403 28.96 -2.52 7.23
N GLY A 404 29.96 -2.18 8.05
CA GLY A 404 29.81 -1.97 9.48
C GLY A 404 28.87 -0.81 9.83
N ILE A 405 28.95 0.31 9.09
CA ILE A 405 28.01 1.42 9.22
C ILE A 405 26.59 0.96 8.88
N LEU A 406 26.40 0.30 7.74
CA LEU A 406 25.07 -0.19 7.33
C LEU A 406 24.52 -1.21 8.32
N LEU A 407 25.34 -2.15 8.81
CA LEU A 407 24.94 -3.11 9.85
C LEU A 407 24.53 -2.40 11.14
N THR A 408 25.23 -1.32 11.51
CA THR A 408 24.86 -0.50 12.69
C THR A 408 23.52 0.21 12.48
N LEU A 409 23.29 0.77 11.29
CA LEU A 409 22.02 1.43 10.94
C LEU A 409 20.85 0.42 10.91
N VAL A 410 21.08 -0.77 10.35
CA VAL A 410 20.10 -1.87 10.34
C VAL A 410 19.85 -2.37 11.76
N ALA A 411 20.90 -2.57 12.57
CA ALA A 411 20.76 -2.98 13.97
C ALA A 411 19.99 -1.94 14.79
N TYR A 412 20.29 -0.65 14.63
CA TYR A 412 19.53 0.43 15.27
C TYR A 412 18.04 0.33 14.92
N ASN A 413 17.71 0.13 13.63
CA ASN A 413 16.33 -0.04 13.24
C ASN A 413 15.68 -1.27 13.90
N LEU A 414 16.31 -2.45 13.78
CA LEU A 414 15.74 -3.71 14.29
C LEU A 414 15.57 -3.76 15.80
N PHE A 415 16.46 -3.12 16.56
CA PHE A 415 16.47 -3.21 18.03
C PHE A 415 15.90 -1.97 18.72
N TRP A 416 15.93 -0.78 18.10
CA TRP A 416 15.46 0.47 18.72
C TRP A 416 14.26 1.10 18.03
N HIS A 417 14.21 1.14 16.70
CA HIS A 417 13.17 1.90 15.99
C HIS A 417 11.93 1.08 15.64
N LEU A 418 12.11 -0.11 15.06
CA LEU A 418 11.03 -0.97 14.58
C LEU A 418 10.19 -1.57 15.72
N PRO A 419 10.75 -2.08 16.84
CA PRO A 419 9.94 -2.70 17.90
C PRO A 419 8.83 -1.80 18.49
N PRO A 420 9.09 -0.53 18.88
CA PRO A 420 8.02 0.33 19.40
C PRO A 420 6.98 0.68 18.34
N LEU A 421 7.38 0.77 17.05
CA LEU A 421 6.43 0.98 15.96
C LEU A 421 5.50 -0.21 15.77
N LEU A 422 6.01 -1.45 15.83
CA LEU A 422 5.17 -2.65 15.75
C LEU A 422 4.27 -2.78 16.98
N ALA A 423 4.81 -2.52 18.17
CA ALA A 423 4.03 -2.57 19.42
C ALA A 423 2.87 -1.55 19.42
N ALA A 424 3.06 -0.36 18.85
CA ALA A 424 2.01 0.65 18.74
C ALA A 424 0.86 0.27 17.78
N GLN A 425 1.06 -0.75 16.94
CA GLN A 425 0.06 -1.19 15.96
C GLN A 425 -0.75 -2.38 16.46
N LYS A 426 -0.17 -3.20 17.33
CA LYS A 426 -0.89 -4.30 17.96
C LYS A 426 -2.02 -3.76 18.84
N GLY A 427 -3.25 -4.17 18.57
CA GLY A 427 -4.41 -3.68 19.32
C GLY A 427 -4.71 -2.20 19.09
N LYS A 428 -4.26 -1.61 17.97
CA LYS A 428 -4.51 -0.20 17.65
C LYS A 428 -6.01 0.09 17.67
N TYR A 429 -6.38 1.18 18.34
CA TYR A 429 -7.77 1.56 18.64
C TYR A 429 -8.56 0.55 19.49
N GLY A 430 -7.89 -0.40 20.15
CA GLY A 430 -8.54 -1.45 20.95
C GLY A 430 -9.10 -2.60 20.11
N ILE A 431 -8.82 -2.63 18.80
CA ILE A 431 -9.32 -3.68 17.91
C ILE A 431 -8.50 -4.95 18.12
N THR A 432 -9.15 -6.04 18.50
CA THR A 432 -8.52 -7.35 18.72
C THR A 432 -9.45 -8.46 18.22
N PRO A 433 -8.96 -9.69 17.97
CA PRO A 433 -9.81 -10.83 17.63
C PRO A 433 -10.59 -11.38 18.84
N ALA A 434 -10.34 -10.92 20.07
CA ALA A 434 -10.88 -11.50 21.30
C ALA A 434 -12.43 -11.60 21.32
N PRO A 435 -13.21 -10.59 20.88
CA PRO A 435 -14.67 -10.70 20.83
C PRO A 435 -15.17 -11.82 19.89
N LEU A 436 -14.46 -12.06 18.77
CA LEU A 436 -14.79 -13.13 17.83
C LEU A 436 -14.43 -14.51 18.41
N GLN A 437 -13.26 -14.61 19.06
CA GLN A 437 -12.82 -15.83 19.72
C GLN A 437 -13.74 -16.22 20.88
N ALA A 438 -14.25 -15.25 21.64
CA ALA A 438 -15.22 -15.49 22.71
C ALA A 438 -16.51 -16.14 22.18
N VAL A 439 -17.04 -15.66 21.05
CA VAL A 439 -18.22 -16.25 20.39
C VAL A 439 -17.92 -17.66 19.85
N GLU A 440 -16.75 -17.88 19.27
CA GLU A 440 -16.33 -19.20 18.80
C GLU A 440 -16.17 -20.21 19.96
N GLN A 441 -15.61 -19.77 21.09
CA GLN A 441 -15.43 -20.60 22.29
C GLN A 441 -16.72 -20.90 23.05
N ALA A 442 -17.74 -20.05 22.92
CA ALA A 442 -19.04 -20.22 23.56
C ALA A 442 -19.88 -21.36 22.95
N ASP A 443 -19.45 -21.95 21.83
CA ASP A 443 -20.11 -23.07 21.14
C ASP A 443 -21.63 -22.88 20.97
N ILE A 444 -22.00 -21.68 20.52
CA ILE A 444 -23.39 -21.29 20.37
C ILE A 444 -24.06 -21.96 19.17
N SER A 445 -25.37 -22.19 19.27
CA SER A 445 -26.15 -22.77 18.17
C SER A 445 -26.29 -21.78 17.01
N THR A 446 -25.91 -22.21 15.80
CA THR A 446 -26.08 -21.43 14.56
C THR A 446 -27.33 -21.86 13.79
N PRO A 447 -28.02 -20.95 13.06
CA PRO A 447 -27.67 -19.54 12.85
C PRO A 447 -28.00 -18.65 14.06
N ALA A 448 -27.13 -17.69 14.35
CA ALA A 448 -27.28 -16.79 15.51
C ALA A 448 -27.19 -15.30 15.14
N LEU A 449 -27.86 -14.47 15.93
CA LEU A 449 -27.75 -13.01 15.99
C LEU A 449 -27.00 -12.65 17.28
N ILE A 450 -25.90 -11.92 17.14
CA ILE A 450 -25.04 -11.47 18.24
C ILE A 450 -25.21 -9.97 18.39
N LEU A 451 -25.79 -9.54 19.51
CA LEU A 451 -25.95 -8.14 19.88
C LEU A 451 -24.73 -7.67 20.66
N VAL A 452 -23.90 -6.85 20.02
CA VAL A 452 -22.69 -6.30 20.61
C VAL A 452 -23.06 -5.12 21.51
N GLN A 453 -22.79 -5.28 22.79
CA GLN A 453 -23.13 -4.35 23.87
C GLN A 453 -22.06 -3.26 24.02
N ASP A 454 -22.43 -2.15 24.66
CA ASP A 454 -21.52 -1.05 25.06
C ASP A 454 -20.63 -0.51 23.93
N VAL A 455 -21.18 -0.41 22.71
CA VAL A 455 -20.46 0.14 21.56
C VAL A 455 -20.46 1.67 21.62
N ASP A 456 -19.38 2.25 22.12
CA ASP A 456 -19.19 3.71 22.21
C ASP A 456 -18.49 4.29 20.98
N LYS A 457 -17.57 3.52 20.38
CA LYS A 457 -16.74 3.92 19.24
C LYS A 457 -16.88 2.92 18.11
N TRP A 458 -16.59 3.37 16.90
CA TRP A 458 -16.58 2.50 15.73
C TRP A 458 -15.63 1.31 15.87
N SER A 459 -14.51 1.49 16.58
CA SER A 459 -13.48 0.47 16.79
C SER A 459 -13.99 -0.71 17.60
N ASP A 460 -14.94 -0.50 18.51
CA ASP A 460 -15.49 -1.53 19.39
C ASP A 460 -16.29 -2.57 18.58
N PHE A 461 -16.84 -2.14 17.44
CA PHE A 461 -17.58 -2.99 16.51
C PHE A 461 -16.79 -3.35 15.24
N ALA A 462 -15.53 -2.92 15.08
CA ALA A 462 -14.77 -3.10 13.84
C ALA A 462 -14.53 -4.58 13.48
N ALA A 463 -14.10 -5.40 14.45
CA ALA A 463 -13.89 -6.84 14.23
C ALA A 463 -15.21 -7.61 14.03
N PRO A 464 -16.26 -7.43 14.86
CA PRO A 464 -17.60 -7.99 14.60
C PRO A 464 -18.19 -7.58 13.25
N PHE A 465 -18.10 -6.30 12.88
CA PHE A 465 -18.53 -5.81 11.57
C PHE A 465 -17.78 -6.52 10.44
N ALA A 466 -16.45 -6.61 10.57
CA ALA A 466 -15.59 -7.27 9.59
C ALA A 466 -15.85 -8.78 9.51
N ALA A 467 -16.44 -9.43 10.52
CA ALA A 467 -16.79 -10.83 10.49
C ALA A 467 -18.08 -11.11 9.69
N ASN A 468 -19.03 -10.17 9.66
CA ASN A 468 -20.30 -10.32 8.95
C ASN A 468 -20.14 -10.65 7.45
N SER A 469 -21.08 -11.43 6.89
CA SER A 469 -21.29 -11.44 5.44
C SER A 469 -21.92 -10.11 5.01
N PRO A 470 -21.58 -9.55 3.84
CA PRO A 470 -22.16 -8.32 3.35
C PRO A 470 -23.70 -8.35 3.25
N MET A 471 -24.26 -9.52 2.95
CA MET A 471 -25.70 -9.75 2.84
C MET A 471 -26.38 -10.06 4.19
N LEU A 472 -25.62 -10.16 5.29
CA LEU A 472 -26.11 -10.50 6.63
C LEU A 472 -26.84 -11.85 6.69
N ASP A 473 -26.45 -12.78 5.83
CA ASP A 473 -27.00 -14.12 5.68
C ASP A 473 -26.05 -15.24 6.19
N GLY A 474 -24.85 -14.87 6.66
CA GLY A 474 -23.87 -15.80 7.22
C GLY A 474 -24.37 -16.54 8.47
N PRO A 475 -23.67 -17.58 8.94
CA PRO A 475 -24.09 -18.37 10.11
C PRO A 475 -24.18 -17.53 11.39
N LEU A 476 -23.32 -16.51 11.52
CA LEU A 476 -23.35 -15.52 12.58
C LEU A 476 -23.62 -14.14 11.98
N VAL A 477 -24.50 -13.37 12.61
CA VAL A 477 -24.76 -11.97 12.28
C VAL A 477 -24.51 -11.14 13.52
N TYR A 478 -23.52 -10.25 13.47
CA TYR A 478 -23.19 -9.30 14.52
C TYR A 478 -23.91 -7.99 14.25
N ALA A 479 -24.57 -7.44 15.27
CA ALA A 479 -25.24 -6.15 15.21
C ALA A 479 -24.93 -5.34 16.48
N ILE A 480 -24.82 -4.02 16.35
CA ILE A 480 -24.71 -3.12 17.50
C ILE A 480 -26.06 -3.13 18.24
N ASP A 481 -26.03 -3.29 19.56
CA ASP A 481 -27.23 -3.10 20.37
C ASP A 481 -27.54 -1.61 20.54
N GLY A 482 -28.66 -1.18 19.98
CA GLY A 482 -29.18 0.19 20.13
C GLY A 482 -30.12 0.37 21.33
N GLY A 483 -30.21 -0.63 22.22
CA GLY A 483 -31.16 -0.67 23.33
C GLY A 483 -32.40 -1.50 23.01
N GLU A 484 -33.34 -1.58 23.97
CA GLU A 484 -34.41 -2.58 23.97
C GLU A 484 -35.27 -2.60 22.69
N ASP A 485 -35.66 -1.43 22.18
CA ASP A 485 -36.47 -1.33 20.96
C ASP A 485 -35.69 -1.75 19.70
N SER A 486 -34.40 -1.41 19.62
CA SER A 486 -33.54 -1.83 18.52
C SER A 486 -33.30 -3.34 18.56
N SER A 487 -32.99 -3.89 19.73
CA SER A 487 -32.85 -5.33 19.97
C SER A 487 -34.13 -6.09 19.58
N ARG A 488 -35.32 -5.62 20.02
CA ARG A 488 -36.61 -6.22 19.66
C ARG A 488 -36.83 -6.22 18.15
N SER A 489 -36.54 -5.11 17.48
CA SER A 489 -36.68 -4.96 16.02
C SER A 489 -35.67 -5.83 15.25
N LEU A 490 -34.43 -5.92 15.71
CA LEU A 490 -33.39 -6.78 15.12
C LEU A 490 -33.78 -8.25 15.25
N ARG A 491 -34.22 -8.68 16.43
CA ARG A 491 -34.70 -10.06 16.66
C ARG A 491 -35.91 -10.39 15.80
N ALA A 492 -36.81 -9.44 15.55
CA ALA A 492 -37.91 -9.62 14.62
C ALA A 492 -37.42 -9.76 13.16
N SER A 493 -36.44 -8.94 12.75
CA SER A 493 -35.84 -8.99 11.41
C SER A 493 -35.05 -10.29 11.16
N PHE A 494 -34.53 -10.91 12.22
CA PHE A 494 -33.76 -12.14 12.21
C PHE A 494 -34.43 -13.27 13.02
N ALA A 495 -35.76 -13.38 12.96
CA ALA A 495 -36.56 -14.28 13.82
C ALA A 495 -36.19 -15.77 13.75
N GLY A 496 -35.49 -16.21 12.70
CA GLY A 496 -34.99 -17.57 12.55
C GLY A 496 -33.64 -17.84 13.23
N ARG A 497 -33.09 -16.90 13.99
CA ARG A 497 -31.77 -16.99 14.62
C ARG A 497 -31.87 -16.97 16.15
N SER A 498 -31.04 -17.80 16.80
CA SER A 498 -30.82 -17.70 18.26
C SER A 498 -30.17 -16.37 18.60
N CYS A 499 -30.53 -15.76 19.73
CA CYS A 499 -30.04 -14.43 20.12
C CYS A 499 -29.06 -14.54 21.29
N TYR A 500 -27.89 -13.93 21.12
CA TYR A 500 -26.88 -13.79 22.18
C TYR A 500 -26.42 -12.33 22.29
N GLU A 501 -26.01 -11.93 23.48
CA GLU A 501 -25.36 -10.67 23.79
C GLU A 501 -23.85 -10.89 23.93
N LEU A 502 -23.06 -9.99 23.36
CA LEU A 502 -21.60 -9.97 23.45
C LEU A 502 -21.17 -8.68 24.14
N GLN A 503 -20.60 -8.79 25.34
CA GLN A 503 -20.09 -7.67 26.13
C GLN A 503 -18.60 -7.91 26.44
N GLY A 504 -17.72 -7.26 25.68
CA GLY A 504 -16.29 -7.56 25.68
C GLY A 504 -16.04 -9.00 25.21
N GLU A 505 -15.62 -9.87 26.13
CA GLU A 505 -15.39 -11.30 25.88
C GLU A 505 -16.47 -12.20 26.51
N ASN A 506 -17.52 -11.62 27.09
CA ASN A 506 -18.61 -12.38 27.70
C ASN A 506 -19.76 -12.56 26.71
N VAL A 507 -20.13 -13.83 26.48
CA VAL A 507 -21.27 -14.22 25.63
C VAL A 507 -22.38 -14.75 26.51
N ARG A 508 -23.60 -14.25 26.35
CA ARG A 508 -24.79 -14.69 27.11
C ARG A 508 -26.00 -14.80 26.20
N GLU A 509 -26.95 -15.67 26.52
CA GLU A 509 -28.23 -15.69 25.81
C GLU A 509 -29.00 -14.39 26.05
N CYS A 510 -29.62 -13.85 25.00
CA CYS A 510 -30.44 -12.65 25.14
C CYS A 510 -31.60 -12.91 26.12
N PRO A 511 -31.99 -11.93 26.94
CA PRO A 511 -33.16 -12.05 27.78
C PRO A 511 -34.42 -12.29 26.94
N PRO A 512 -35.43 -13.01 27.47
CA PRO A 512 -36.70 -13.14 26.79
C PRO A 512 -37.32 -11.76 26.53
N LEU A 513 -37.90 -11.57 25.35
CA LEU A 513 -38.59 -10.31 25.03
C LEU A 513 -39.72 -10.10 26.04
N ALA A 514 -39.73 -8.95 26.72
CA ALA A 514 -40.87 -8.52 27.51
C ALA A 514 -42.09 -8.46 26.59
N ARG A 515 -43.21 -9.05 27.03
CA ARG A 515 -44.46 -9.16 26.25
C ARG A 515 -45.17 -7.83 26.10
#